data_AF-A0A969YJ31-F1
#
_entry.id   AF-A0A969YJ31-F1
#
_cell.length_a   1.000
_cell.length_b   1.000
_cell.length_c   1.000
_cell.angle_alpha   90.00
_cell.angle_beta   90.00
_cell.angle_gamma   90.00
#
_symmetry.space_group_name_H-M   'P 1'
#
loop_
_entity.id
_entity.type
_entity.pdbx_description
1 polymer ?
#
loop_
_entity_poly.entity_id
_entity_poly.type
_entity_poly.pdbx_seq_one_letter_code
_entity_poly.pdbx_strand_id
1 'polypeptide(L)'
;SPALLVCDEIGFLPLGQQGSNLFFQVISARHQKKSTILTTNLPFAQWGKIFDSTTVATAIADRLVHRSEVLIMEGTSYRRKDH
;
A
#
# COMPACT_ATOMS: atom_id res chain seq x y z
N SER A 1 -7.49 15.70 -8.65
CA SER A 1 -6.72 14.52 -8.22
C SER A 1 -5.71 14.13 -9.31
N PRO A 2 -4.47 13.77 -8.95
CA PRO A 2 -3.38 13.57 -9.91
C PRO A 2 -3.58 12.30 -10.75
N ALA A 3 -3.01 12.29 -11.96
CA ALA A 3 -3.09 11.15 -12.89
C ALA A 3 -2.42 9.90 -12.29
N LEU A 4 -1.17 10.05 -11.84
CA LEU A 4 -0.45 9.09 -11.02
C LEU A 4 -0.46 9.52 -9.56
N LEU A 5 -0.59 8.57 -8.63
CA LEU A 5 -0.31 8.76 -7.21
C LEU A 5 0.76 7.74 -6.81
N VAL A 6 1.77 8.17 -6.08
CA VAL A 6 2.80 7.30 -5.50
C VAL A 6 2.67 7.38 -3.98
N CYS A 7 2.52 6.23 -3.34
CA CYS A 7 2.48 6.09 -1.88
C CYS A 7 3.71 5.29 -1.46
N ASP A 8 4.67 5.95 -0.80
CA ASP A 8 5.93 5.34 -0.38
C ASP A 8 5.86 4.86 1.08
N GLU A 9 6.65 3.83 1.42
CA GLU A 9 6.86 3.27 2.77
C GLU A 9 5.56 2.91 3.54
N ILE A 10 4.51 2.47 2.83
CA ILE A 10 3.25 2.04 3.46
C ILE A 10 3.51 0.83 4.36
N GLY A 11 3.15 0.94 5.63
CA GLY A 11 3.35 -0.10 6.64
C GLY A 11 4.52 0.14 7.60
N PHE A 12 5.26 1.24 7.48
CA PHE A 12 6.28 1.60 8.48
C PHE A 12 5.68 1.95 9.86
N LEU A 13 4.52 2.61 9.88
CA LEU A 13 3.77 2.95 11.09
C LEU A 13 2.28 2.54 10.96
N PRO A 14 1.59 2.20 12.07
CA PRO A 14 0.14 2.02 12.07
C PRO A 14 -0.57 3.33 11.71
N LEU A 15 -1.56 3.27 10.83
CA LEU A 15 -2.32 4.45 10.38
C LEU A 15 -3.44 4.86 11.35
N GLY A 16 -3.80 3.99 12.30
CA GLY A 16 -4.99 4.13 13.14
C GLY A 16 -6.31 4.14 12.34
N GLN A 17 -7.46 4.27 13.00
CA GLN A 17 -8.76 4.22 12.31
C GLN A 17 -8.95 5.34 11.28
N GLN A 18 -8.65 6.59 11.67
CA GLN A 18 -8.84 7.74 10.78
C GLN A 18 -7.95 7.66 9.55
N GLY A 19 -6.65 7.35 9.71
CA GLY A 19 -5.73 7.17 8.58
C GLY A 19 -6.14 6.01 7.68
N SER A 20 -6.59 4.89 8.26
CA SER A 20 -7.07 3.73 7.49
C SER A 20 -8.30 4.05 6.65
N ASN A 21 -9.29 4.75 7.23
CA ASN A 21 -10.51 5.15 6.56
C ASN A 21 -10.22 6.15 5.42
N LEU A 22 -9.36 7.14 5.66
CA LEU A 22 -8.92 8.10 4.64
C LEU A 22 -8.17 7.40 3.50
N PHE A 23 -7.27 6.48 3.81
CA PHE A 23 -6.53 5.70 2.80
C PHE A 23 -7.48 4.83 1.96
N PHE A 24 -8.43 4.14 2.59
CA PHE A 24 -9.46 3.37 1.90
C PHE A 24 -10.31 4.24 0.95
N GLN A 25 -10.68 5.47 1.35
CA GLN A 25 -11.38 6.41 0.48
C GLN A 25 -10.54 6.82 -0.73
N VAL A 26 -9.25 7.14 -0.54
CA VAL A 26 -8.33 7.48 -1.63
C VAL A 26 -8.18 6.32 -2.61
N ILE A 27 -7.92 5.09 -2.14
CA ILE A 27 -7.78 3.92 -3.00
C ILE A 27 -9.11 3.60 -3.71
N SER A 28 -10.25 3.64 -3.02
CA SER A 28 -11.57 3.42 -3.63
C SER A 28 -11.94 4.46 -4.68
N ALA A 29 -11.57 5.72 -4.49
CA ALA A 29 -11.81 6.79 -5.47
C ALA A 29 -10.93 6.67 -6.73
N ARG A 30 -9.78 5.99 -6.62
CA ARG A 30 -8.81 5.78 -7.72
C ARG A 30 -8.96 4.44 -8.44
N HIS A 31 -9.47 3.42 -7.75
CA HIS A 31 -9.69 2.07 -8.29
C HIS A 31 -10.39 2.11 -9.65
N GLN A 32 -9.81 1.42 -10.65
CA GLN A 32 -10.25 1.37 -12.05
C GLN A 32 -10.36 2.74 -12.78
N LYS A 33 -9.88 3.84 -12.19
CA LYS A 33 -9.98 5.20 -12.75
C LYS A 33 -8.63 5.88 -12.96
N LYS A 34 -7.65 5.69 -12.07
CA LYS A 34 -6.33 6.35 -12.11
C LYS A 34 -5.22 5.48 -11.53
N SER A 35 -4.05 5.48 -12.19
CA SER A 35 -2.89 4.65 -11.82
C SER A 35 -2.34 5.00 -10.44
N THR A 36 -2.01 3.98 -9.65
CA THR A 36 -1.45 4.17 -8.29
C THR A 36 -0.27 3.23 -8.12
N ILE A 37 0.85 3.75 -7.63
CA ILE A 37 2.04 2.98 -7.24
C ILE A 37 2.12 3.01 -5.73
N LEU A 38 2.47 1.87 -5.13
CA LEU A 38 2.65 1.71 -3.70
C LEU A 38 3.93 0.94 -3.44
N THR A 39 4.75 1.40 -2.50
CA THR A 39 5.87 0.64 -1.95
C THR A 39 5.54 0.21 -0.52
N THR A 40 6.02 -0.97 -0.14
CA THR A 40 5.89 -1.51 1.20
C THR A 40 6.98 -2.53 1.44
N ASN A 41 7.47 -2.63 2.68
CA ASN A 41 8.32 -3.71 3.16
C ASN A 41 7.51 -4.85 3.82
N LEU A 42 6.18 -4.77 3.83
CA LEU A 42 5.29 -5.74 4.47
C LEU A 42 4.44 -6.50 3.44
N PRO A 43 4.39 -7.85 3.51
CA PRO A 43 3.47 -8.62 2.68
C PRO A 43 2.02 -8.34 3.09
N PHE A 44 1.08 -8.46 2.15
CA PHE A 44 -0.35 -8.18 2.38
C PHE A 44 -0.94 -8.90 3.62
N ALA A 45 -0.47 -10.11 3.94
CA ALA A 45 -0.88 -10.86 5.14
C ALA A 45 -0.60 -10.13 6.47
N GLN A 46 0.31 -9.14 6.49
CA GLN A 46 0.62 -8.33 7.68
C GLN A 46 -0.11 -6.98 7.71
N TRP A 47 -0.88 -6.63 6.68
CA TRP A 47 -1.54 -5.31 6.58
C TRP A 47 -2.61 -5.09 7.65
N GLY A 48 -3.18 -6.15 8.23
CA GLY A 48 -4.07 -6.07 9.41
C GLY A 48 -3.39 -5.54 10.70
N LYS A 49 -2.06 -5.34 10.70
CA LYS A 49 -1.32 -4.64 11.78
C LYS A 49 -1.17 -3.13 11.52
N ILE A 50 -1.41 -2.69 10.28
CA ILE A 50 -1.16 -1.33 9.79
C ILE A 50 -2.47 -0.56 9.67
N PHE A 51 -3.48 -1.23 9.11
CA PHE A 51 -4.84 -0.73 9.01
C PHE A 51 -5.67 -1.18 10.20
N ASP A 52 -6.68 -0.37 10.52
CA ASP A 52 -7.60 -0.49 11.65
C ASP A 52 -8.18 -1.89 11.90
N SER A 53 -8.48 -2.62 10.83
CA SER A 53 -9.00 -3.98 10.90
C SER A 53 -8.56 -4.79 9.69
N THR A 54 -8.53 -6.11 9.85
CA THR A 54 -8.31 -7.06 8.75
C THR A 54 -9.30 -6.83 7.61
N THR A 55 -10.56 -6.50 7.91
CA THR A 55 -11.58 -6.19 6.89
C THR A 55 -11.20 -4.99 6.02
N VAL A 56 -10.73 -3.90 6.63
CA VAL A 56 -10.26 -2.72 5.89
C VAL A 56 -8.98 -3.03 5.13
N ALA A 57 -8.03 -3.74 5.74
CA ALA A 57 -6.79 -4.18 5.09
C ALA A 57 -7.05 -5.00 3.81
N THR A 58 -7.90 -6.04 3.91
CA THR A 58 -8.29 -6.88 2.76
C THR A 58 -9.02 -6.05 1.70
N ALA A 59 -9.98 -5.21 2.08
CA ALA A 59 -10.72 -4.37 1.13
C ALA A 59 -9.83 -3.38 0.37
N ILE A 60 -8.75 -2.89 0.97
CA ILE A 60 -7.72 -2.08 0.30
C ILE A 60 -6.86 -2.97 -0.61
N ALA A 61 -6.36 -4.10 -0.11
CA ALA A 61 -5.51 -5.02 -0.86
C ALA A 61 -6.21 -5.50 -2.15
N ASP A 62 -7.47 -5.96 -2.06
CA ASP A 62 -8.28 -6.39 -3.21
C ASP A 62 -8.36 -5.33 -4.32
N ARG A 63 -8.58 -4.06 -3.94
CA ARG A 63 -8.66 -2.92 -4.88
C ARG A 63 -7.32 -2.58 -5.52
N LEU A 64 -6.21 -2.86 -4.84
CA LEU A 64 -4.87 -2.69 -5.42
C LEU A 64 -4.59 -3.83 -6.40
N VAL A 65 -4.74 -5.09 -5.97
CA VAL A 65 -4.33 -6.27 -6.76
C VAL A 65 -5.22 -6.55 -7.97
N HIS A 66 -6.50 -6.13 -7.96
CA HIS A 66 -7.45 -6.42 -9.04
C HIS A 66 -6.99 -5.95 -10.45
N ARG A 67 -6.20 -4.88 -10.54
CA ARG A 67 -5.54 -4.42 -11.80
C ARG A 67 -4.18 -3.81 -11.50
N SER A 68 -3.25 -4.61 -10.97
CA SER A 68 -1.85 -4.22 -10.77
C SER A 68 -0.88 -5.31 -11.18
N GLU A 69 0.32 -4.89 -11.59
CA GLU A 69 1.51 -5.73 -11.51
C GLU A 69 2.09 -5.68 -10.09
N VAL A 70 2.32 -6.84 -9.47
CA VAL A 70 2.94 -6.93 -8.13
C VAL A 70 4.41 -7.32 -8.29
N LEU A 71 5.30 -6.35 -8.08
CA LEU A 71 6.74 -6.55 -8.18
C LEU A 71 7.32 -6.93 -6.81
N ILE A 72 7.72 -8.19 -6.64
CA ILE A 72 8.43 -8.66 -5.45
C ILE A 72 9.91 -8.28 -5.61
N MET A 73 10.41 -7.42 -4.72
CA MET A 73 11.81 -7.00 -4.71
C MET A 73 12.61 -7.84 -3.72
N GLU A 74 13.57 -8.60 -4.23
CA GLU A 74 14.49 -9.44 -3.45
C GLU A 74 15.94 -8.96 -3.61
N GLY A 75 16.79 -9.28 -2.63
CA GLY A 75 18.23 -8.99 -2.65
C GLY A 75 18.73 -8.17 -1.47
N THR A 76 20.01 -7.82 -1.51
CA THR A 76 20.67 -7.04 -0.45
C THR A 76 20.39 -5.55 -0.60
N SER A 77 20.25 -4.85 0.54
CA SER A 77 20.04 -3.40 0.56
C SER A 77 21.17 -2.66 -0.17
N TYR A 78 20.82 -1.85 -1.17
CA TYR A 78 21.80 -1.06 -1.92
C TYR A 78 22.56 -0.07 -1.02
N ARG A 79 21.89 0.49 0.00
CA ARG A 79 22.50 1.40 1.01
C ARG A 79 23.71 0.78 1.74
N ARG A 80 23.81 -0.55 1.77
CA ARG A 80 24.93 -1.31 2.37
C ARG A 80 26.05 -1.67 1.39
N LYS A 81 25.95 -1.30 0.10
CA LYS A 81 27.03 -1.50 -0.88
C LYS A 81 28.02 -0.34 -0.93
N ASP A 82 27.58 0.84 -0.51
CA ASP A 82 28.37 2.08 -0.47
C ASP A 82 29.05 2.29 0.90
N HIS A 83 29.13 1.24 1.73
CA HIS A 83 29.76 1.20 3.07
C HIS A 83 30.64 -0.05 3.21
#